data_AF-A0A7J7IWT0-F1
#
_entry.id   AF-A0A7J7IWT0-F1
#
_cell.length_a   1.000
_cell.length_b   1.000
_cell.length_c   1.000
_cell.angle_alpha   90.00
_cell.angle_beta   90.00
_cell.angle_gamma   90.00
#
_symmetry.space_group_name_H-M   'P 1'
#
loop_
_entity.id
_entity.type
_entity.pdbx_description
1 polymer ?
#
loop_
_entity_poly.entity_id
_entity_poly.type
_entity_poly.pdbx_seq_one_letter_code
_entity_poly.pdbx_strand_id
1 'polypeptide(L)'
;MLTGVRYAAPPVGSLRFKRPAPVDVWTGVRNATSEGQPCAQREPIFKASSENEDCLFLDITVPGGVDMNKKKPVMVWIHGGGYIFGSKNAYFGQLWLFRVMSL
;
A
#
# COMPACT_ATOMS: atom_id res chain seq x y z
N MET A 1 -6.35 3.44 -10.79
CA MET A 1 -5.44 3.14 -9.65
C MET A 1 -6.12 3.62 -8.39
N LEU A 2 -6.10 2.82 -7.33
CA LEU A 2 -6.54 3.20 -6.00
C LEU A 2 -5.30 3.26 -5.13
N THR A 3 -5.05 4.41 -4.49
CA THR A 3 -3.88 4.64 -3.64
C THR A 3 -4.27 4.86 -2.20
N GLY A 4 -3.39 4.44 -1.28
CA GLY A 4 -3.59 4.67 0.15
C GLY A 4 -4.78 3.88 0.74
N VAL A 5 -5.10 2.72 0.17
CA VAL A 5 -6.18 1.87 0.69
C VAL A 5 -5.70 1.18 1.96
N ARG A 6 -6.41 1.40 3.07
CA ARG A 6 -6.08 0.81 4.37
C ARG A 6 -6.38 -0.70 4.35
N TYR A 7 -5.41 -1.51 4.76
CA TYR A 7 -5.60 -2.97 4.88
C TYR A 7 -5.64 -3.47 6.34
N ALA A 8 -5.26 -2.64 7.30
CA ALA A 8 -5.37 -2.93 8.74
C ALA A 8 -5.60 -1.65 9.56
N ALA A 9 -6.11 -1.80 10.79
CA ALA A 9 -6.22 -0.69 11.74
C ALA A 9 -4.83 -0.07 12.03
N PRO A 10 -4.76 1.24 12.35
CA PRO A 10 -3.51 1.91 12.72
C PRO A 10 -2.79 1.16 13.87
N PRO A 11 -1.51 0.75 13.71
CA PRO A 11 -0.78 0.01 14.73
C PRO A 11 -0.20 0.93 15.83
N VAL A 12 -1.02 1.86 16.32
CA VAL A 12 -0.65 2.90 17.31
C VAL A 12 -1.26 2.60 18.67
N GLY A 13 -0.75 3.27 19.71
CA GLY A 13 -1.31 3.17 21.07
C GLY A 13 -1.36 1.72 21.57
N SER A 14 -2.56 1.25 21.96
CA SER A 14 -2.75 -0.11 22.47
C SER A 14 -2.60 -1.22 21.42
N LEU A 15 -2.51 -0.86 20.13
CA LEU A 15 -2.25 -1.78 19.01
C LEU A 15 -0.76 -1.86 18.63
N ARG A 16 0.08 -1.00 19.21
CA ARG A 16 1.52 -1.03 18.98
C ARG A 16 2.11 -2.38 19.45
N PHE A 17 3.02 -2.94 18.65
CA PHE A 17 3.66 -4.23 18.88
C PHE A 17 2.70 -5.43 18.99
N LYS A 18 1.53 -5.33 18.35
CA LYS A 18 0.57 -6.43 18.21
C LYS A 18 0.44 -6.85 16.74
N ARG A 19 -0.21 -7.99 16.52
CA ARG A 19 -0.63 -8.39 15.17
C ARG A 19 -1.57 -7.31 14.58
N PRO A 20 -1.52 -7.05 13.26
CA PRO A 20 -2.45 -6.12 12.63
C PRO A 20 -3.90 -6.48 12.95
N ALA A 21 -4.67 -5.50 13.41
CA ALA A 21 -6.09 -5.66 13.66
C ALA A 21 -6.92 -5.36 12.39
N PRO A 22 -8.13 -5.91 12.26
CA PRO A 22 -9.02 -5.61 11.14
C PRO A 22 -9.25 -4.10 10.99
N VAL A 23 -9.46 -3.65 9.74
CA VAL A 23 -9.85 -2.26 9.47
C VAL A 23 -11.23 -1.99 10.06
N ASP A 24 -11.40 -0.80 10.64
CA ASP A 24 -12.74 -0.34 11.04
C ASP A 24 -13.68 -0.34 9.84
N VAL A 25 -14.84 -0.95 10.03
CA VAL A 25 -15.89 -0.93 9.01
C VAL A 25 -16.30 0.52 8.77
N TRP A 26 -16.33 0.94 7.52
CA TRP A 26 -16.82 2.26 7.12
C TRP A 26 -18.04 2.11 6.23
N THR A 27 -18.92 3.11 6.27
CA THR A 27 -20.06 3.23 5.37
C THR A 27 -19.74 4.25 4.26
N GLY A 28 -20.26 4.02 3.06
CA GLY A 28 -20.09 4.94 1.94
C GLY A 28 -18.71 4.86 1.26
N VAL A 29 -18.31 5.95 0.62
CA VAL A 29 -17.11 6.02 -0.21
C VAL A 29 -15.93 6.53 0.60
N ARG A 30 -14.77 5.85 0.47
CA ARG A 30 -13.50 6.29 1.03
C ARG A 30 -12.61 6.81 -0.10
N ASN A 31 -11.98 7.96 0.14
CA ASN A 31 -11.03 8.52 -0.82
C ASN A 31 -9.79 7.60 -0.92
N ALA A 32 -9.44 7.22 -2.15
CA ALA A 32 -8.26 6.43 -2.50
C ALA A 32 -7.52 7.05 -3.70
N THR A 33 -7.45 8.39 -3.75
CA THR A 33 -6.74 9.14 -4.80
C THR A 33 -5.43 9.75 -4.31
N SER A 34 -5.04 9.51 -3.06
CA SER A 34 -3.85 10.07 -2.44
C SER A 34 -3.02 8.97 -1.78
N GLU A 35 -1.70 9.14 -1.77
CA GLU A 35 -0.81 8.16 -1.18
C GLU A 35 -1.00 8.05 0.34
N GLY A 36 -1.02 6.81 0.83
CA GLY A 36 -0.85 6.52 2.24
C GLY A 36 0.56 6.87 2.71
N GLN A 37 0.68 7.20 4.00
CA GLN A 37 1.96 7.55 4.60
C GLN A 37 2.88 6.32 4.68
N PRO A 38 4.18 6.46 4.40
CA PRO A 38 5.16 5.40 4.63
C PRO A 38 5.32 5.13 6.14
N CYS A 39 5.67 3.89 6.49
CA CYS A 39 5.91 3.51 7.88
C CYS A 39 7.11 4.21 8.48
N ALA A 40 7.08 4.32 9.81
CA ALA A 40 8.14 4.91 10.61
C ALA A 40 9.50 4.29 10.24
N GLN A 41 10.38 5.13 9.71
CA GLN A 41 11.73 4.77 9.31
C GLN A 41 12.62 6.01 9.47
N ARG A 42 13.74 5.82 10.15
CA ARG A 42 14.79 6.83 10.19
C ARG A 42 15.52 6.81 8.86
N GLU A 43 16.08 7.93 8.46
CA GLU A 43 16.92 7.99 7.26
C GLU A 43 18.04 6.94 7.35
N PRO A 44 18.15 6.08 6.34
CA PRO A 44 19.41 6.10 5.61
C PRO A 44 19.23 5.94 4.08
N ILE A 45 19.96 6.79 3.35
CA ILE A 45 20.38 6.68 1.94
C ILE A 45 19.41 7.30 0.89
N PHE A 46 18.10 7.42 1.13
CA PHE A 46 17.14 7.77 0.05
C PHE A 46 16.14 8.93 0.32
N LYS A 47 16.35 9.79 1.32
CA LYS A 47 15.51 10.98 1.61
C LYS A 47 14.04 10.71 1.95
N ALA A 48 13.68 9.46 2.23
CA ALA A 48 12.36 9.10 2.71
C ALA A 48 12.43 8.79 4.21
N SER A 49 12.32 9.81 5.05
CA SER A 49 12.08 9.64 6.48
C SER A 49 10.59 9.71 6.78
N SER A 50 10.14 8.92 7.74
CA SER A 50 8.79 9.00 8.29
C SER A 50 8.83 8.69 9.76
N GLU A 51 8.05 9.42 10.54
CA GLU A 51 7.80 9.12 11.94
C GLU A 51 6.38 8.58 12.16
N ASN A 52 5.63 8.35 11.07
CA ASN A 52 4.23 7.94 11.16
C ASN A 52 4.11 6.43 11.38
N GLU A 53 3.44 6.05 12.47
CA GLU A 53 3.10 4.66 12.76
C GLU A 53 1.75 4.24 12.13
N ASP A 54 0.87 5.19 11.77
CA ASP A 54 -0.31 4.90 10.97
C ASP A 54 0.05 4.78 9.49
N CYS A 55 0.49 3.58 9.09
CA CYS A 55 1.10 3.35 7.77
C CYS A 55 0.64 2.08 7.04
N LEU A 56 -0.35 1.35 7.56
CA LEU A 56 -0.80 0.07 7.00
C LEU A 56 -1.73 0.28 5.79
N PHE A 57 -1.13 0.76 4.70
CA PHE A 57 -1.77 1.06 3.42
C PHE A 57 -1.18 0.23 2.28
N LEU A 58 -2.02 -0.08 1.29
CA LEU A 58 -1.64 -0.68 0.02
C LEU A 58 -2.19 0.15 -1.14
N ASP A 59 -1.65 -0.09 -2.34
CA ASP A 59 -2.20 0.43 -3.58
C ASP A 59 -2.72 -0.71 -4.44
N ILE A 60 -3.78 -0.44 -5.20
CA ILE A 60 -4.39 -1.39 -6.11
C ILE A 60 -4.39 -0.77 -7.50
N THR A 61 -3.73 -1.44 -8.44
CA THR A 61 -3.75 -1.04 -9.84
C THR A 61 -4.46 -2.10 -10.66
N VAL A 62 -5.51 -1.68 -11.37
CA VAL A 62 -6.28 -2.51 -12.30
C VAL A 62 -6.23 -1.82 -13.66
N PRO A 63 -5.90 -2.53 -14.74
CA PRO A 63 -5.97 -1.99 -16.10
C PRO A 63 -7.37 -1.47 -16.43
N GLY A 64 -7.45 -0.46 -17.30
CA GLY A 64 -8.74 0.00 -17.84
C GLY A 64 -9.40 -1.07 -18.71
N GLY A 65 -10.73 -1.07 -18.77
CA GLY A 65 -11.50 -1.98 -19.63
C GLY A 65 -11.55 -3.43 -19.15
N VAL A 66 -11.13 -3.71 -17.91
CA VAL A 66 -11.22 -5.05 -17.33
C VAL A 66 -12.67 -5.41 -17.03
N ASP A 67 -13.11 -6.57 -17.53
CA ASP A 67 -14.38 -7.18 -17.14
C ASP A 67 -14.35 -7.61 -15.67
N MET A 68 -15.09 -6.87 -14.84
CA MET A 68 -15.17 -7.05 -13.39
C MET A 68 -15.85 -8.37 -12.98
N ASN A 69 -16.59 -9.03 -13.88
CA ASN A 69 -17.23 -10.31 -13.60
C ASN A 69 -16.30 -11.51 -13.79
N LYS A 70 -15.10 -11.29 -14.33
CA LYS A 70 -14.11 -12.34 -14.58
C LYS A 70 -12.96 -12.24 -13.59
N LYS A 71 -12.63 -13.38 -12.97
CA LYS A 71 -11.41 -13.51 -12.16
C LYS A 71 -10.19 -13.17 -13.00
N LYS A 72 -9.25 -12.44 -12.41
CA LYS A 72 -7.96 -12.08 -13.00
C LYS A 72 -6.84 -12.60 -12.09
N PRO A 73 -5.66 -12.94 -12.66
CA PRO A 73 -4.48 -13.19 -11.85
C PRO A 73 -4.13 -11.93 -11.05
N VAL A 74 -3.66 -12.14 -9.81
CA VAL A 74 -3.24 -11.07 -8.91
C VAL A 74 -1.74 -11.18 -8.68
N MET A 75 -1.03 -10.10 -8.93
CA MET A 75 0.36 -9.94 -8.53
C MET A 75 0.40 -9.14 -7.23
N VAL A 76 1.05 -9.69 -6.20
CA VAL A 76 1.28 -9.01 -4.92
C VAL A 76 2.75 -8.65 -4.84
N TRP A 77 3.05 -7.35 -4.75
CA TRP A 77 4.40 -6.84 -4.60
C TRP A 77 4.68 -6.48 -3.14
N ILE A 78 5.82 -6.92 -2.63
CA ILE A 78 6.31 -6.61 -1.28
C ILE A 78 7.63 -5.87 -1.46
N HIS A 79 7.70 -4.62 -0.99
CA HIS A 79 8.89 -3.81 -1.16
C HIS A 79 10.07 -4.36 -0.34
N GLY A 80 11.28 -4.10 -0.82
CA GLY A 80 12.51 -4.36 -0.06
C GLY A 80 12.81 -3.29 0.99
N GLY A 81 13.96 -3.42 1.64
CA GLY A 81 14.49 -2.42 2.59
C GLY A 81 15.04 -2.99 3.89
N GLY A 82 15.45 -4.27 3.89
CA GLY A 82 16.20 -4.87 5.00
C GLY A 82 15.49 -4.86 6.35
N TYR A 83 14.14 -4.78 6.35
CA TYR A 83 13.30 -4.64 7.54
C TYR A 83 13.48 -3.34 8.34
N ILE A 84 14.24 -2.37 7.83
CA ILE A 84 14.54 -1.12 8.53
C ILE A 84 14.14 0.14 7.74
N PHE A 85 13.88 0.02 6.45
CA PHE A 85 13.33 1.09 5.60
C PHE A 85 12.50 0.49 4.46
N GLY A 86 11.98 1.35 3.59
CA GLY A 86 11.22 0.99 2.40
C GLY A 86 9.77 1.43 2.48
N SER A 87 9.16 1.58 1.31
CA SER A 87 7.75 1.91 1.16
C SER A 87 7.25 1.49 -0.22
N LYS A 88 5.96 1.17 -0.32
CA LYS A 88 5.31 1.02 -1.62
C LYS A 88 5.39 2.29 -2.47
N ASN A 89 5.51 3.48 -1.86
CA ASN A 89 5.53 4.76 -2.57
C ASN A 89 6.78 4.91 -3.46
N ALA A 90 7.81 4.09 -3.25
CA ALA A 90 8.97 4.01 -4.14
C ALA A 90 8.68 3.25 -5.45
N TYR A 91 7.49 2.65 -5.61
CA TYR A 91 7.13 1.79 -6.72
C TYR A 91 5.83 2.25 -7.39
N PHE A 92 5.90 2.56 -8.68
CA PHE A 92 4.72 2.86 -9.48
C PHE A 92 4.16 1.59 -10.11
N GLY A 93 3.09 1.03 -9.51
CA GLY A 93 2.45 -0.21 -9.99
C GLY A 93 2.02 -0.18 -11.46
N GLN A 94 1.72 1.00 -12.01
CA GLN A 94 1.37 1.20 -13.42
C GLN A 94 2.51 0.79 -14.36
N LEU A 95 3.78 1.05 -14.00
CA LEU A 95 4.94 0.70 -14.82
C LEU A 95 5.12 -0.81 -14.96
N TRP A 96 4.75 -1.57 -13.93
CA TRP A 96 4.84 -3.03 -13.92
C TRP A 96 3.71 -3.68 -14.72
N LEU A 97 2.48 -3.17 -14.61
CA LEU A 97 1.33 -3.68 -15.36
C LEU A 97 1.52 -3.55 -16.87
N PHE A 98 2.04 -2.41 -17.35
CA PHE A 98 2.33 -2.26 -18.78
C PHE A 98 3.34 -3.30 -19.26
N ARG A 99 4.35 -3.64 -18.45
CA ARG A 99 5.35 -4.64 -18.85
C ARG A 99 4.80 -6.07 -18.86
N VAL A 100 3.97 -6.42 -17.89
CA VAL A 100 3.38 -7.77 -17.78
C VAL A 100 2.29 -8.02 -18.83
N MET A 101 1.52 -7.00 -19.23
CA MET A 101 0.51 -7.13 -20.29
C MET A 101 1.07 -7.03 -21.71
N SER A 102 2.35 -6.69 -21.86
CA SER A 102 3.04 -6.62 -23.17
C SER A 102 3.88 -7.86 -23.47
N LEU A 103 3.90 -8.84 -22.57
CA LEU A 103 4.50 -10.16 -22.72
C LEU A 103 3.42 -11.19 -23.05
#